data_AF-A0A3D8SMR2-F1
#
_entry.id   AF-A0A3D8SMR2-F1
#
_cell.length_a   1.000
_cell.length_b   1.000
_cell.length_c   1.000
_cell.angle_alpha   90.00
_cell.angle_beta   90.00
_cell.angle_gamma   90.00
#
_symmetry.space_group_name_H-M   'P 1'
#
loop_
_entity.id
_entity.type
_entity.pdbx_description
1 polymer ?
#
loop_
_entity_poly.entity_id
_entity_poly.type
_entity_poly.pdbx_seq_one_letter_code
_entity_poly.pdbx_strand_id
1 'polypeptide(L)'
;MAAVTKNLLFGVTASTTYDQRYALARRFSTVDHLSGDRVAWNIMTSYLDSAARNFGLDTQVEHDERYRIADENLDVVYNLWEGSWRDDAVVKDKESGQYADPERIRQIHHKGKYITVPGAHICEPSPQRTPYLFQAGTVFGAKHAEAIFVSAQLPELVSSASREHRLFYSDAAGGGYCIQAIKRAARDDQ
;
A
#
# COMPACT_ATOMS: atom_id res chain seq x y z
N MET A 1 2.18 20.87 -6.50
CA MET A 1 0.87 20.85 -5.78
C MET A 1 1.03 20.84 -4.27
N ALA A 2 1.79 19.89 -3.70
CA ALA A 2 2.02 19.83 -2.25
C ALA A 2 2.59 21.15 -1.68
N ALA A 3 3.58 21.77 -2.34
CA ALA A 3 4.20 23.01 -1.88
C ALA A 3 3.26 24.24 -1.80
N VAL A 4 2.12 24.22 -2.52
CA VAL A 4 1.18 25.36 -2.58
C VAL A 4 -0.14 25.07 -1.85
N THR A 5 -0.20 23.98 -1.07
CA THR A 5 -1.38 23.56 -0.31
C THR A 5 -0.96 23.08 1.08
N LYS A 6 -1.84 23.25 2.08
CA LYS A 6 -1.56 22.82 3.45
C LYS A 6 -2.28 21.52 3.84
N ASN A 7 -3.55 21.39 3.45
CA ASN A 7 -4.43 20.33 3.96
C ASN A 7 -5.00 19.42 2.86
N LEU A 8 -4.61 19.64 1.60
CA LEU A 8 -5.15 18.87 0.48
C LEU A 8 -4.40 17.52 0.36
N LEU A 9 -5.15 16.41 0.36
CA LEU A 9 -4.69 15.05 0.11
C LEU A 9 -4.57 14.78 -1.40
N PHE A 10 -3.53 14.07 -1.82
CA PHE A 10 -3.29 13.69 -3.22
C PHE A 10 -3.44 12.18 -3.42
N GLY A 11 -4.55 11.76 -4.05
CA GLY A 11 -4.75 10.38 -4.49
C GLY A 11 -4.06 10.10 -5.81
N VAL A 12 -3.14 9.13 -5.80
CA VAL A 12 -2.40 8.67 -6.99
C VAL A 12 -2.81 7.25 -7.32
N THR A 13 -3.26 7.01 -8.55
CA THR A 13 -3.52 5.65 -9.05
C THR A 13 -2.21 5.02 -9.51
N ALA A 14 -1.91 3.82 -8.99
CA ALA A 14 -0.76 3.02 -9.42
C ALA A 14 -1.12 1.53 -9.45
N SER A 15 -0.46 0.78 -10.34
CA SER A 15 -0.87 -0.58 -10.69
C SER A 15 -0.07 -1.63 -9.93
N THR A 16 -0.75 -2.55 -9.24
CA THR A 16 -0.09 -3.70 -8.60
C THR A 16 0.39 -4.75 -9.59
N THR A 17 -0.07 -4.71 -10.84
CA THR A 17 0.33 -5.66 -11.89
C THR A 17 1.63 -5.23 -12.56
N TYR A 18 1.77 -3.93 -12.85
CA TYR A 18 2.86 -3.44 -13.70
C TYR A 18 3.97 -2.69 -12.95
N ASP A 19 3.65 -1.91 -11.90
CA ASP A 19 4.68 -1.14 -11.19
C ASP A 19 5.62 -2.06 -10.41
N GLN A 20 6.93 -1.85 -10.49
CA GLN A 20 7.88 -2.60 -9.68
C GLN A 20 7.72 -2.23 -8.19
N ARG A 21 7.58 -3.24 -7.32
CA ARG A 21 6.97 -3.10 -5.98
C ARG A 21 7.88 -2.33 -5.02
N TYR A 22 9.18 -2.59 -5.09
CA TYR A 22 10.19 -1.89 -4.30
C TYR A 22 10.34 -0.41 -4.70
N ALA A 23 10.32 -0.13 -6.01
CA ALA A 23 10.32 1.22 -6.55
C ALA A 23 9.02 1.97 -6.20
N LEU A 24 7.88 1.28 -6.23
CA LEU A 24 6.58 1.82 -5.81
C LEU A 24 6.62 2.22 -4.33
N ALA A 25 7.12 1.34 -3.45
CA ALA A 25 7.28 1.62 -2.03
C ALA A 25 8.13 2.87 -1.79
N ARG A 26 9.27 2.99 -2.49
CA ARG A 26 10.15 4.18 -2.41
C ARG A 26 9.44 5.45 -2.87
N ARG A 27 8.71 5.41 -3.99
CA ARG A 27 7.99 6.58 -4.54
C ARG A 27 6.98 7.10 -3.53
N PHE A 28 6.17 6.22 -2.92
CA PHE A 28 5.19 6.64 -1.94
C PHE A 28 5.82 7.17 -0.66
N SER A 29 6.83 6.52 -0.07
CA SER A 29 7.53 7.08 1.10
C SER A 29 8.16 8.44 0.82
N THR A 30 8.74 8.62 -0.36
CA THR A 30 9.33 9.91 -0.77
C THR A 30 8.26 10.99 -0.85
N VAL A 31 7.14 10.71 -1.53
CA VAL A 31 6.05 11.70 -1.65
C VAL A 31 5.37 11.94 -0.30
N ASP A 32 5.30 10.93 0.57
CA ASP A 32 4.75 11.08 1.92
C ASP A 32 5.57 12.05 2.77
N HIS A 33 6.90 11.92 2.76
CA HIS A 33 7.82 12.89 3.35
C HIS A 33 7.66 14.30 2.75
N LEU A 34 7.62 14.40 1.41
CA LEU A 34 7.55 15.71 0.72
C LEU A 34 6.20 16.40 0.86
N SER A 35 5.12 15.63 0.91
CA SER A 35 3.77 16.16 1.08
C SER A 35 3.43 16.42 2.54
N GLY A 36 4.16 15.78 3.45
CA GLY A 36 3.95 15.84 4.89
C GLY A 36 2.62 15.21 5.24
N ASP A 37 2.50 13.89 5.06
CA ASP A 37 1.32 13.05 5.34
C ASP A 37 0.13 13.10 4.37
N ARG A 38 0.32 13.67 3.18
CA ARG A 38 -0.81 14.00 2.28
C ARG A 38 -0.85 13.22 0.99
N VAL A 39 -0.31 12.00 0.97
CA VAL A 39 -0.38 11.11 -0.19
C VAL A 39 -1.27 9.91 0.09
N ALA A 40 -2.04 9.55 -0.92
CA ALA A 40 -2.89 8.38 -0.93
C ALA A 40 -2.65 7.55 -2.19
N TRP A 41 -2.82 6.23 -2.09
CA TRP A 41 -2.70 5.30 -3.20
C TRP A 41 -4.07 4.72 -3.54
N ASN A 42 -4.53 4.94 -4.77
CA ASN A 42 -5.64 4.19 -5.35
C ASN A 42 -5.10 2.91 -6.01
N ILE A 43 -5.34 1.78 -5.36
CA ILE A 43 -4.83 0.46 -5.75
C ILE A 43 -5.60 -0.05 -6.96
N MET A 44 -4.89 -0.22 -8.08
CA MET A 44 -5.45 -0.77 -9.33
C MET A 44 -4.73 -2.06 -9.71
N THR A 45 -5.48 -3.07 -10.13
CA THR A 45 -4.91 -4.29 -10.72
C THR A 45 -4.69 -4.16 -12.23
N SER A 46 -5.29 -3.15 -12.87
CA SER A 46 -5.30 -2.95 -14.32
C SER A 46 -5.97 -4.08 -15.12
N TYR A 47 -6.88 -3.73 -16.02
CA TYR A 47 -7.70 -4.69 -16.79
C TYR A 47 -7.57 -4.56 -18.31
N LEU A 48 -6.88 -3.54 -18.81
CA LEU A 48 -6.80 -3.27 -20.25
C LEU A 48 -5.70 -4.13 -20.90
N ASP A 49 -6.08 -4.88 -21.92
CA ASP A 49 -5.15 -5.71 -22.71
C ASP A 49 -4.05 -4.89 -23.40
N SER A 50 -4.38 -3.68 -23.86
CA SER A 50 -3.40 -2.76 -24.44
C SER A 50 -2.32 -2.35 -23.44
N ALA A 51 -2.65 -2.21 -22.16
CA ALA A 51 -1.66 -1.94 -21.12
C ALA A 51 -0.74 -3.16 -20.94
N ALA A 52 -1.31 -4.37 -20.86
CA ALA A 52 -0.54 -5.60 -20.72
C ALA A 52 0.55 -5.72 -21.80
N ARG A 53 0.17 -5.51 -23.07
CA ARG A 53 1.10 -5.53 -24.21
C ARG A 53 2.21 -4.49 -24.12
N ASN A 54 1.90 -3.26 -23.71
CA ASN A 54 2.91 -2.20 -23.58
C ASN A 54 3.81 -2.37 -22.33
N PHE A 55 3.38 -3.13 -21.34
CA PHE A 55 4.17 -3.48 -20.16
C PHE A 55 4.89 -4.84 -20.30
N GLY A 56 4.90 -5.42 -21.50
CA GLY A 56 5.70 -6.60 -21.84
C GLY A 56 5.05 -7.95 -21.53
N LEU A 57 3.72 -7.99 -21.35
CA LEU A 57 2.93 -9.23 -21.28
C LEU A 57 2.25 -9.50 -22.62
N ASP A 58 2.03 -10.78 -22.96
CA ASP A 58 1.33 -11.15 -24.21
C ASP A 58 -0.16 -10.77 -24.18
N THR A 59 -0.80 -10.99 -23.04
CA THR A 59 -2.21 -10.69 -22.77
C THR A 59 -2.39 -10.22 -21.33
N GLN A 60 -3.56 -9.69 -21.02
CA GLN A 60 -3.91 -9.40 -19.64
C GLN A 60 -3.81 -10.64 -18.73
N VAL A 61 -3.30 -10.45 -17.52
CA VAL A 61 -3.35 -11.48 -16.48
C VAL A 61 -4.82 -11.74 -16.10
N GLU A 62 -5.17 -13.00 -15.84
CA GLU A 62 -6.53 -13.39 -15.46
C GLU A 62 -7.05 -12.64 -14.22
N HIS A 63 -8.37 -12.43 -14.15
CA HIS A 63 -9.00 -11.60 -13.12
C HIS A 63 -8.61 -11.97 -11.69
N ASP A 64 -8.81 -13.22 -11.29
CA ASP A 64 -8.50 -13.69 -9.94
C ASP A 64 -6.99 -13.67 -9.66
N GLU A 65 -6.18 -14.02 -10.66
CA GLU A 65 -4.72 -14.06 -10.50
C GLU A 65 -4.16 -12.66 -10.27
N ARG A 66 -4.72 -11.63 -10.93
CA ARG A 66 -4.35 -10.23 -10.64
C ARG A 66 -4.59 -9.84 -9.19
N TYR A 67 -5.66 -10.32 -8.57
CA TYR A 67 -5.93 -10.03 -7.15
C TYR A 67 -5.03 -10.84 -6.22
N ARG A 68 -4.63 -12.06 -6.58
CA ARG A 68 -3.61 -12.81 -5.82
C ARG A 68 -2.23 -12.13 -5.88
N ILE A 69 -1.86 -11.61 -7.05
CA ILE A 69 -0.64 -10.80 -7.22
C ILE A 69 -0.76 -9.50 -6.41
N ALA A 70 -1.93 -8.86 -6.42
CA ALA A 70 -2.17 -7.65 -5.65
C ALA A 70 -2.05 -7.89 -4.15
N ASP A 71 -2.65 -8.95 -3.61
CA ASP A 71 -2.51 -9.33 -2.20
C ASP A 71 -1.03 -9.46 -1.81
N GLU A 72 -0.25 -10.25 -2.56
CA GLU A 72 1.18 -10.43 -2.25
C GLU A 72 1.98 -9.12 -2.43
N ASN A 73 1.59 -8.26 -3.37
CA ASN A 73 2.19 -6.94 -3.54
C ASN A 73 1.96 -6.08 -2.30
N LEU A 74 0.74 -6.09 -1.76
CA LEU A 74 0.40 -5.35 -0.55
C LEU A 74 1.19 -5.87 0.66
N ASP A 75 1.32 -7.20 0.81
CA ASP A 75 2.16 -7.78 1.87
C ASP A 75 3.62 -7.28 1.79
N VAL A 76 4.21 -7.24 0.59
CA VAL A 76 5.56 -6.73 0.37
C VAL A 76 5.69 -5.26 0.77
N VAL A 77 4.80 -4.39 0.29
CA VAL A 77 4.91 -2.95 0.56
C VAL A 77 4.60 -2.62 2.01
N TYR A 78 3.67 -3.33 2.68
CA TYR A 78 3.46 -3.20 4.12
C TYR A 78 4.72 -3.57 4.90
N ASN A 79 5.36 -4.68 4.58
CA ASN A 79 6.60 -5.07 5.24
C ASN A 79 7.73 -4.04 5.00
N LEU A 80 7.81 -3.43 3.81
CA LEU A 80 8.77 -2.36 3.54
C LEU A 80 8.47 -1.08 4.35
N TRP A 81 7.22 -0.61 4.35
CA TRP A 81 6.84 0.66 5.00
C TRP A 81 6.73 0.56 6.52
N GLU A 82 6.19 -0.54 7.02
CA GLU A 82 5.88 -0.74 8.43
C GLU A 82 6.95 -1.57 9.14
N GLY A 83 7.47 -2.62 8.51
CA GLY A 83 8.31 -3.61 9.19
C GLY A 83 9.82 -3.43 9.04
N SER A 84 10.30 -2.78 7.98
CA SER A 84 11.73 -2.75 7.66
C SER A 84 12.55 -1.79 8.55
N TRP A 85 11.93 -0.72 9.05
CA TRP A 85 12.57 0.27 9.92
C TRP A 85 11.72 0.44 11.18
N ARG A 86 12.33 0.34 12.36
CA ARG A 86 11.66 0.69 13.63
C ARG A 86 11.38 2.19 13.71
N ASP A 87 10.41 2.57 14.54
CA ASP A 87 10.04 3.98 14.77
C ASP A 87 11.22 4.81 15.30
N ASP A 88 12.13 4.17 16.05
CA ASP A 88 13.29 4.78 16.69
C ASP A 88 14.61 4.51 15.94
N ALA A 89 14.55 4.08 14.67
CA ALA A 89 15.73 3.77 13.86
C ALA A 89 16.55 5.01 13.48
N VAL A 90 15.91 6.17 13.32
CA VAL A 90 16.59 7.42 12.92
C VAL A 90 16.97 8.23 14.16
N VAL A 91 18.27 8.28 14.47
CA VAL A 91 18.79 8.93 15.68
C VAL A 91 19.31 10.35 15.42
N LYS A 92 19.83 10.64 14.21
CA LYS A 92 20.34 11.95 13.79
C LYS A 92 21.38 12.56 14.76
N ASP A 93 22.24 11.72 15.32
CA ASP A 93 23.27 12.13 16.27
C ASP A 93 24.50 12.69 15.53
N LYS A 94 24.73 13.99 15.71
CA LYS A 94 25.87 14.71 15.11
C LYS A 94 27.18 14.51 15.88
N GLU A 95 27.11 14.20 17.17
CA GLU A 95 28.28 14.03 18.02
C GLU A 95 28.95 12.69 17.75
N SER A 96 28.17 11.60 17.71
CA SER A 96 28.66 10.27 17.29
C SER A 96 28.80 10.11 15.78
N GLY A 97 28.15 10.97 14.99
CA GLY A 97 28.08 10.84 13.52
C GLY A 97 27.10 9.78 13.04
N GLN A 98 26.30 9.19 13.94
CA GLN A 98 25.31 8.18 13.60
C GLN A 98 24.01 8.82 13.10
N TYR A 99 23.63 8.57 11.84
CA TYR A 99 22.32 9.01 11.33
C TYR A 99 21.19 8.07 11.76
N ALA A 100 21.41 6.77 11.63
CA ALA A 100 20.44 5.73 11.97
C ALA A 100 21.13 4.55 12.67
N ASP A 101 20.37 3.86 13.51
CA ASP A 101 20.81 2.65 14.21
C ASP A 101 20.63 1.42 13.30
N PRO A 102 21.72 0.77 12.85
CA PRO A 102 21.63 -0.39 11.96
C PRO A 102 20.94 -1.58 12.61
N GLU A 103 20.95 -1.71 13.94
CA GLU A 103 20.25 -2.80 14.64
C GLU A 103 18.72 -2.63 14.58
N ARG A 104 18.25 -1.43 14.20
CA ARG A 104 16.83 -1.07 14.08
C ARG A 104 16.32 -1.06 12.64
N ILE A 105 17.15 -1.54 11.70
CA ILE A 105 16.83 -1.63 10.27
C ILE A 105 17.04 -3.08 9.84
N ARG A 106 16.00 -3.68 9.26
CA ARG A 106 16.02 -5.09 8.83
C ARG A 106 15.57 -5.28 7.40
N GLN A 107 16.10 -6.34 6.81
CA GLN A 107 15.58 -6.92 5.58
C GLN A 107 14.21 -7.56 5.85
N ILE A 108 13.30 -7.53 4.87
CA ILE A 108 11.96 -8.12 4.98
C ILE A 108 11.95 -9.60 4.55
N HIS A 109 12.98 -10.02 3.81
CA HIS A 109 13.18 -11.39 3.33
C HIS A 109 11.94 -12.04 2.66
N HIS A 110 11.11 -11.23 2.00
CA HIS A 110 9.88 -11.73 1.39
C HIS A 110 10.18 -12.67 0.22
N LYS A 111 9.61 -13.86 0.27
CA LYS A 111 9.66 -14.89 -0.76
C LYS A 111 8.28 -15.53 -0.91
N GLY A 112 7.44 -14.96 -1.77
CA GLY A 112 6.13 -15.51 -2.08
C GLY A 112 6.09 -16.17 -3.46
N LYS A 113 4.88 -16.42 -3.96
CA LYS A 113 4.66 -17.10 -5.24
C LYS A 113 5.04 -16.18 -6.41
N TYR A 114 4.75 -14.90 -6.29
CA TYR A 114 4.91 -13.93 -7.38
C TYR A 114 6.11 -13.01 -7.19
N ILE A 115 6.47 -12.72 -5.94
CA ILE A 115 7.39 -11.64 -5.61
C ILE A 115 8.47 -12.17 -4.67
N THR A 116 9.72 -11.79 -4.96
CA THR A 116 10.86 -11.99 -4.06
C THR A 116 11.55 -10.64 -3.86
N VAL A 117 11.60 -10.18 -2.60
CA VAL A 117 12.22 -8.91 -2.22
C VAL A 117 12.98 -9.11 -0.91
N PRO A 118 14.32 -9.06 -0.92
CA PRO A 118 15.11 -9.14 0.30
C PRO A 118 14.86 -7.95 1.24
N GLY A 119 14.80 -6.73 0.72
CA GLY A 119 14.86 -5.50 1.54
C GLY A 119 16.31 -5.13 1.89
N ALA A 120 16.57 -4.26 2.86
CA ALA A 120 15.64 -3.42 3.64
C ALA A 120 14.95 -2.36 2.75
N HIS A 121 13.95 -1.65 3.27
CA HIS A 121 13.43 -0.46 2.62
C HIS A 121 14.48 0.64 2.59
N ILE A 122 14.54 1.39 1.50
CA ILE A 122 15.56 2.43 1.29
C ILE A 122 15.21 3.77 1.93
N CYS A 123 13.94 3.97 2.31
CA CYS A 123 13.47 5.19 2.94
C CYS A 123 13.31 5.00 4.45
N GLU A 124 13.69 6.01 5.22
CA GLU A 124 13.33 6.09 6.64
C GLU A 124 11.80 6.23 6.81
N PRO A 125 11.24 5.87 7.97
CA PRO A 125 9.81 5.99 8.24
C PRO A 125 9.26 7.38 7.88
N SER A 126 8.30 7.41 6.96
CA SER A 126 7.57 8.63 6.60
C SER A 126 6.41 8.87 7.57
N PRO A 127 5.82 10.09 7.61
CA PRO A 127 4.78 10.43 8.60
C PRO A 127 3.61 9.44 8.67
N GLN A 128 3.11 8.94 7.53
CA GLN A 128 2.05 7.93 7.50
C GLN A 128 2.60 6.49 7.50
N ARG A 129 3.89 6.30 7.19
CA ARG A 129 4.51 5.05 6.71
C ARG A 129 3.79 4.51 5.46
N THR A 130 2.68 3.82 5.65
CA THR A 130 1.78 3.41 4.56
C THR A 130 0.89 4.57 4.13
N PRO A 131 0.84 4.95 2.84
CA PRO A 131 -0.04 6.01 2.36
C PRO A 131 -1.52 5.65 2.59
N TYR A 132 -2.41 6.65 2.59
CA TYR A 132 -3.84 6.37 2.72
C TYR A 132 -4.34 5.51 1.54
N LEU A 133 -5.09 4.44 1.82
CA LEU A 133 -5.40 3.43 0.79
C LEU A 133 -6.82 3.57 0.25
N PHE A 134 -6.93 3.90 -1.03
CA PHE A 134 -8.16 3.85 -1.81
C PHE A 134 -8.25 2.55 -2.62
N GLN A 135 -9.47 2.07 -2.82
CA GLN A 135 -9.75 0.95 -3.72
C GLN A 135 -11.18 1.04 -4.28
N ALA A 136 -11.52 0.29 -5.34
CA ALA A 136 -12.83 0.37 -6.02
C ALA A 136 -13.59 -0.97 -6.14
N GLY A 137 -13.11 -2.02 -5.50
CA GLY A 137 -13.67 -3.36 -5.46
C GLY A 137 -14.19 -3.73 -4.07
N THR A 138 -15.03 -4.75 -4.00
CA THR A 138 -15.73 -5.16 -2.77
C THR A 138 -14.85 -5.95 -1.83
N VAL A 139 -14.43 -7.16 -2.22
CA VAL A 139 -13.72 -8.10 -1.32
C VAL A 139 -12.31 -7.64 -1.00
N PHE A 140 -11.52 -7.33 -2.03
CA PHE A 140 -10.14 -6.84 -1.84
C PHE A 140 -10.13 -5.49 -1.10
N GLY A 141 -11.09 -4.61 -1.40
CA GLY A 141 -11.26 -3.33 -0.72
C GLY A 141 -11.60 -3.50 0.75
N ALA A 142 -12.44 -4.46 1.12
CA ALA A 142 -12.78 -4.73 2.51
C ALA A 142 -11.57 -5.15 3.36
N LYS A 143 -10.59 -5.82 2.75
CA LYS A 143 -9.34 -6.25 3.42
C LYS A 143 -8.32 -5.10 3.56
N HIS A 144 -8.11 -4.34 2.48
CA HIS A 144 -6.97 -3.42 2.39
C HIS A 144 -7.32 -1.93 2.39
N ALA A 145 -8.52 -1.54 1.95
CA ALA A 145 -8.85 -0.14 1.74
C ALA A 145 -9.23 0.56 3.04
N GLU A 146 -8.84 1.82 3.14
CA GLU A 146 -9.32 2.75 4.16
C GLU A 146 -10.53 3.55 3.64
N ALA A 147 -10.64 3.71 2.31
CA ALA A 147 -11.83 4.21 1.63
C ALA A 147 -12.08 3.50 0.30
N ILE A 148 -13.35 3.28 -0.02
CA ILE A 148 -13.78 2.60 -1.25
C ILE A 148 -14.51 3.56 -2.18
N PHE A 149 -14.09 3.62 -3.44
CA PHE A 149 -14.83 4.30 -4.51
C PHE A 149 -16.01 3.44 -4.95
N VAL A 150 -17.21 3.94 -4.71
CA VAL A 150 -18.46 3.30 -5.14
C VAL A 150 -18.89 3.86 -6.49
N SER A 151 -19.06 2.98 -7.47
CA SER A 151 -19.59 3.34 -8.79
C SER A 151 -21.11 3.15 -8.82
N ALA A 152 -21.85 4.17 -8.38
CA ALA A 152 -23.30 4.20 -8.47
C ALA A 152 -23.79 5.65 -8.61
N GLN A 153 -24.84 5.85 -9.42
CA GLN A 153 -25.35 7.19 -9.77
C GLN A 153 -26.65 7.55 -9.05
N LEU A 154 -27.34 6.57 -8.46
CA LEU A 154 -28.61 6.76 -7.75
C LEU A 154 -28.44 6.47 -6.25
N PRO A 155 -29.06 7.25 -5.34
CA PRO A 155 -28.91 7.08 -3.89
C PRO A 155 -29.20 5.66 -3.39
N GLU A 156 -30.21 4.98 -3.94
CA GLU A 156 -30.57 3.61 -3.59
C GLU A 156 -29.49 2.60 -3.97
N LEU A 157 -28.82 2.79 -5.11
CA LEU A 157 -27.71 1.97 -5.57
C LEU A 157 -26.46 2.20 -4.72
N VAL A 158 -26.15 3.46 -4.39
CA VAL A 158 -25.06 3.81 -3.47
C VAL A 158 -25.29 3.20 -2.08
N SER A 159 -26.52 3.26 -1.59
CA SER A 159 -26.92 2.67 -0.31
C SER A 159 -26.78 1.14 -0.32
N SER A 160 -27.14 0.49 -1.42
CA SER A 160 -26.97 -0.96 -1.58
C SER A 160 -25.49 -1.35 -1.56
N ALA A 161 -24.66 -0.71 -2.38
CA ALA A 161 -23.23 -0.98 -2.44
C ALA A 161 -22.54 -0.69 -1.09
N SER A 162 -22.90 0.39 -0.41
CA SER A 162 -22.35 0.73 0.91
C SER A 162 -22.68 -0.34 1.96
N ARG A 163 -23.87 -0.95 1.89
CA ARG A 163 -24.25 -2.07 2.77
C ARG A 163 -23.44 -3.32 2.48
N GLU A 164 -23.28 -3.65 1.20
CA GLU A 164 -22.45 -4.78 0.77
C GLU A 164 -21.00 -4.64 1.24
N HIS A 165 -20.37 -3.47 1.02
CA HIS A 165 -19.01 -3.21 1.51
C HIS A 165 -18.89 -3.36 3.03
N ARG A 166 -19.91 -2.93 3.80
CA ARG A 166 -19.90 -3.06 5.26
C ARG A 166 -19.96 -4.52 5.71
N LEU A 167 -20.68 -5.38 4.98
CA LEU A 167 -20.71 -6.82 5.27
C LEU A 167 -19.34 -7.45 5.08
N PHE A 168 -18.70 -7.21 3.93
CA PHE A 168 -17.34 -7.71 3.68
C PHE A 168 -16.31 -7.16 4.67
N TYR A 169 -16.41 -5.89 5.04
CA TYR A 169 -15.51 -5.31 6.04
C TYR A 169 -15.68 -5.96 7.42
N SER A 170 -16.92 -6.25 7.81
CA SER A 170 -17.21 -6.91 9.09
C SER A 170 -16.65 -8.33 9.12
N ASP A 171 -16.80 -9.06 8.01
CA ASP A 171 -16.24 -10.41 7.83
C ASP A 171 -14.70 -10.40 7.87
N ALA A 172 -14.07 -9.50 7.11
CA ALA A 172 -12.63 -9.32 7.10
C ALA A 172 -12.09 -8.95 8.50
N ALA A 173 -12.74 -8.02 9.20
CA ALA A 173 -12.36 -7.62 10.55
C ALA A 173 -12.53 -8.77 11.57
N GLY A 174 -13.61 -9.56 11.47
CA GLY A 174 -13.83 -10.75 12.30
C GLY A 174 -12.77 -11.83 12.09
N GLY A 175 -12.19 -11.92 10.89
CA GLY A 175 -11.07 -12.80 10.57
C GLY A 175 -9.68 -12.23 10.89
N GLY A 176 -9.57 -11.01 11.43
CA GLY A 176 -8.28 -10.34 11.68
C GLY A 176 -7.63 -9.71 10.43
N TYR A 177 -8.34 -9.65 9.30
CA TYR A 177 -7.86 -9.16 8.01
C TYR A 177 -8.25 -7.69 7.74
N CYS A 178 -8.30 -6.84 8.76
CA CYS A 178 -8.49 -5.41 8.56
C CYS A 178 -7.13 -4.70 8.36
N ILE A 179 -7.08 -3.67 7.53
CA ILE A 179 -5.86 -2.93 7.21
C ILE A 179 -5.09 -2.46 8.46
N GLN A 180 -5.80 -2.06 9.52
CA GLN A 180 -5.16 -1.63 10.77
C GLN A 180 -4.47 -2.79 11.50
N ALA A 181 -5.04 -4.00 11.46
CA ALA A 181 -4.41 -5.19 12.03
C ALA A 181 -3.18 -5.60 11.22
N ILE A 182 -3.24 -5.53 9.88
CA ILE A 182 -2.12 -5.83 8.98
C ILE A 182 -0.94 -4.88 9.22
N LYS A 183 -1.22 -3.57 9.29
CA LYS A 183 -0.21 -2.54 9.58
C LYS A 183 0.46 -2.77 10.95
N ARG A 184 -0.31 -3.19 11.96
CA ARG A 184 0.21 -3.52 13.30
C ARG A 184 1.07 -4.78 13.29
N ALA A 185 0.58 -5.87 12.70
CA ALA A 185 1.33 -7.12 12.62
C ALA A 185 2.69 -6.92 11.94
N ALA A 186 2.75 -6.13 10.86
CA ALA A 186 4.00 -5.80 10.19
C ALA A 186 4.99 -5.02 11.09
N ARG A 187 4.51 -4.26 12.07
CA ARG A 187 5.34 -3.59 13.09
C ARG A 187 5.72 -4.49 14.25
N ASP A 188 4.85 -5.39 14.67
CA ASP A 188 5.09 -6.27 15.82
C ASP A 188 6.14 -7.34 15.52
N ASP A 189 6.40 -7.64 14.24
CA ASP A 189 7.53 -8.47 13.79
C ASP A 189 8.91 -7.79 13.95
N GLN A 190 9.00 -6.58 14.53
CA GLN A 190 10.24 -5.79 14.71
C GLN A 190 11.06 -6.13 15.95
#